data_AF-A0A650DDB0-F1
#
_entry.id   AF-A0A650DDB0-F1
#
_cell.length_a   1.000
_cell.length_b   1.000
_cell.length_c   1.000
_cell.angle_alpha   90.00
_cell.angle_beta   90.00
_cell.angle_gamma   90.00
#
_symmetry.space_group_name_H-M   'P 1'
#
loop_
_entity.id
_entity.type
_entity.pdbx_description
1 polymer ?
#
loop_
_entity_poly.entity_id
_entity_poly.type
_entity_poly.pdbx_seq_one_letter_code
_entity_poly.pdbx_strand_id
1 'polypeptide(L)'
;MGIGWYSPFHSSEAYGITTMTIAFQLAVFALIAISFLLVIGVPVVLASPDGWSSSKNVLFSGASLWIGLVFLVGILNSFIS
;
A
#
# COMPACT_ATOMS: atom_id res chain seq x y z
N MET A 1 -31.56 39.07 3.52
CA MET A 1 -30.19 39.23 4.05
C MET A 1 -30.19 38.69 5.47
N GLY A 2 -29.46 37.62 5.75
CA GLY A 2 -29.47 37.01 7.09
C GLY A 2 -28.85 35.63 7.15
N ILE A 3 -27.54 35.58 6.90
CA ILE A 3 -26.55 34.65 7.47
C ILE A 3 -26.94 33.17 7.62
N GLY A 4 -26.66 32.40 6.56
CA GLY A 4 -26.48 30.96 6.64
C GLY A 4 -25.32 30.64 7.58
N TRP A 5 -25.63 29.92 8.65
CA TRP A 5 -24.72 29.41 9.66
C TRP A 5 -23.60 28.57 9.01
N TYR A 6 -22.43 29.16 8.81
CA TYR A 6 -21.19 28.40 8.74
C TYR A 6 -20.82 28.06 10.18
N SER A 7 -21.35 26.96 10.70
CA SER A 7 -20.69 26.28 11.82
C SER A 7 -19.28 25.89 11.35
N PRO A 8 -18.19 26.40 11.97
CA PRO A 8 -16.85 25.95 11.64
C PRO A 8 -16.76 24.53 12.19
N PHE A 9 -17.02 23.55 11.31
CA PHE A 9 -16.81 22.15 11.63
C PHE A 9 -15.38 22.05 12.16
N HIS A 10 -15.27 21.63 13.41
CA HIS A 10 -14.04 21.56 14.16
C HIS A 10 -13.07 20.67 13.36
N SER A 11 -12.11 21.32 12.70
CA SER A 11 -11.21 20.66 11.75
C SER A 11 -10.43 19.53 12.45
N SER A 12 -10.22 19.66 13.77
CA SER A 12 -10.31 18.62 14.82
C SER A 12 -10.20 17.16 14.43
N GLU A 13 -11.35 16.72 13.98
CA GLU A 13 -11.72 15.32 13.90
C GLU A 13 -11.63 14.88 12.45
N ALA A 14 -11.79 15.83 11.51
CA ALA A 14 -11.62 15.62 10.07
C ALA A 14 -10.17 15.34 9.67
N TYR A 15 -9.17 15.99 10.30
CA TYR A 15 -7.78 15.67 10.03
C TYR A 15 -7.34 14.31 10.59
N GLY A 16 -7.95 13.82 11.67
CA GLY A 16 -7.68 12.46 12.17
C GLY A 16 -8.11 11.38 11.17
N ILE A 17 -9.30 11.52 10.58
CA ILE A 17 -9.88 10.55 9.64
C ILE A 17 -9.22 10.61 8.25
N THR A 18 -8.87 11.80 7.76
CA THR A 18 -8.15 11.92 6.48
C THR A 18 -6.74 11.32 6.56
N THR A 19 -6.03 11.46 7.68
CA THR A 19 -4.67 10.92 7.83
C THR A 19 -4.64 9.38 7.79
N MET A 20 -5.59 8.71 8.46
CA MET A 20 -5.69 7.24 8.44
C MET A 20 -6.02 6.71 7.04
N THR A 21 -6.88 7.41 6.30
CA THR A 21 -7.25 7.05 4.93
C THR A 21 -6.08 7.24 3.96
N ILE A 22 -5.25 8.27 4.14
CA ILE A 22 -4.04 8.50 3.32
C ILE A 22 -3.01 7.39 3.53
N ALA A 23 -2.78 6.95 4.78
CA ALA A 23 -1.87 5.85 5.07
C ALA A 23 -2.33 4.54 4.41
N PHE A 24 -3.64 4.25 4.43
CA PHE A 24 -4.21 3.09 3.74
C PHE A 24 -4.08 3.19 2.22
N GLN A 25 -4.37 4.35 1.62
CA GLN A 25 -4.18 4.56 0.18
C GLN A 25 -2.71 4.37 -0.24
N LEU A 26 -1.77 4.88 0.56
CA LEU A 26 -0.33 4.66 0.33
C LEU A 26 0.05 3.18 0.45
N ALA A 27 -0.48 2.46 1.43
CA ALA A 27 -0.23 1.03 1.60
C ALA A 27 -0.77 0.21 0.41
N VAL A 28 -1.98 0.53 -0.08
CA VAL A 28 -2.56 -0.09 -1.27
C VAL A 28 -1.77 0.25 -2.53
N PHE A 29 -1.32 1.50 -2.68
CA PHE A 29 -0.47 1.89 -3.80
C PHE A 29 0.86 1.14 -3.81
N ALA A 30 1.52 1.02 -2.65
CA ALA A 30 2.75 0.24 -2.50
C ALA A 30 2.53 -1.25 -2.81
N LEU A 31 1.40 -1.82 -2.36
CA LEU A 31 1.02 -3.20 -2.67
C LEU A 31 0.88 -3.42 -4.18
N ILE A 32 0.19 -2.51 -4.87
CA ILE A 32 0.02 -2.55 -6.33
C ILE A 32 1.38 -2.45 -7.03
N ALA A 33 2.23 -1.50 -6.64
CA ALA A 33 3.55 -1.30 -7.24
C ALA A 33 4.44 -2.54 -7.08
N ILE A 34 4.51 -3.12 -5.87
CA ILE A 34 5.27 -4.35 -5.61
C ILE A 34 4.68 -5.53 -6.40
N SER A 35 3.35 -5.61 -6.53
CA SER A 35 2.70 -6.65 -7.33
C SER A 35 3.11 -6.58 -8.80
N PHE A 36 3.12 -5.39 -9.41
CA PHE A 36 3.62 -5.23 -10.78
C PHE A 36 5.09 -5.62 -10.91
N LEU A 37 5.91 -5.21 -9.93
CA LEU A 37 7.33 -5.56 -9.89
C LEU A 37 7.56 -7.07 -9.84
N LEU A 38 6.78 -7.81 -9.04
CA LEU A 38 6.88 -9.28 -8.95
C LEU A 38 6.32 -9.96 -10.20
N VAL A 39 5.21 -9.47 -10.75
CA VAL A 39 4.59 -10.02 -11.98
C VAL A 39 5.55 -9.93 -13.17
N ILE A 40 6.34 -8.85 -13.27
CA ILE A 40 7.35 -8.70 -14.32
C ILE A 40 8.67 -9.38 -13.92
N GLY A 41 9.10 -9.20 -12.67
CA GLY A 41 10.38 -9.66 -12.15
C GLY A 41 10.50 -11.18 -12.07
N VAL A 42 9.44 -11.90 -11.72
CA VAL A 42 9.45 -13.36 -11.64
C VAL A 42 9.74 -13.99 -13.02
N PRO A 43 8.98 -13.70 -14.09
CA PRO A 43 9.32 -14.18 -15.44
C PRO A 43 10.72 -13.77 -15.91
N VAL A 44 11.12 -12.51 -15.67
CA VAL A 44 12.42 -11.98 -16.12
C VAL A 44 13.59 -12.73 -15.47
N VAL A 45 13.54 -12.96 -14.16
CA VAL A 45 14.59 -13.69 -13.43
C VAL A 45 14.62 -15.16 -13.82
N LEU A 46 13.46 -15.77 -14.08
CA LEU A 46 13.39 -17.17 -14.51
C LEU A 46 13.85 -17.36 -15.97
N ALA A 47 13.69 -16.36 -16.83
CA ALA A 47 14.11 -16.40 -18.23
C ALA A 47 15.59 -16.04 -18.43
N SER A 48 16.24 -15.40 -17.45
CA SER A 48 17.64 -14.97 -17.58
C SER A 48 18.61 -16.13 -17.26
N PRO A 49 19.65 -16.36 -18.09
CA PRO A 49 20.76 -17.26 -17.73
C PRO A 49 21.37 -16.82 -16.40
N ASP A 50 21.55 -17.76 -15.46
CA ASP A 50 22.03 -17.50 -14.08
C ASP A 50 21.16 -16.57 -13.19
N GLY A 51 20.05 -16.03 -13.71
CA GLY A 51 19.16 -15.11 -12.98
C GLY A 51 18.61 -15.71 -11.69
N TRP A 52 18.21 -16.99 -11.73
CA TRP A 52 17.74 -17.70 -10.54
C TRP A 52 18.81 -17.88 -9.47
N SER A 53 20.09 -18.08 -9.84
CA SER A 53 21.16 -18.25 -8.87
C SER A 53 21.43 -16.93 -8.14
N SER A 54 21.52 -15.84 -8.90
CA SER A 54 21.89 -14.50 -8.42
C SER A 54 20.75 -13.75 -7.73
N SER A 55 19.53 -13.77 -8.28
CA SER A 55 18.42 -12.91 -7.85
C SER A 55 17.37 -13.61 -6.99
N LYS A 56 17.60 -14.88 -6.61
CA LYS A 56 16.68 -15.68 -5.79
C LYS A 56 16.26 -14.97 -4.50
N ASN A 57 17.24 -14.43 -3.79
CA ASN A 57 17.01 -13.81 -2.48
C ASN A 57 16.22 -12.50 -2.61
N VAL A 58 16.40 -11.77 -3.71
CA VAL A 58 15.64 -10.55 -4.02
C VAL A 58 14.18 -10.90 -4.32
N LEU A 59 13.92 -11.93 -5.11
CA LEU A 59 12.55 -12.40 -5.37
C LEU A 59 11.86 -12.90 -4.10
N PHE A 60 12.55 -13.68 -3.26
CA PHE A 60 11.99 -14.17 -2.00
C PHE A 60 11.73 -13.03 -1.01
N SER A 61 12.63 -12.06 -0.93
CA SER A 61 12.44 -10.84 -0.11
C SER A 61 11.28 -9.97 -0.63
N GLY A 62 11.16 -9.82 -1.95
CA GLY A 62 10.03 -9.12 -2.57
C GLY A 62 8.69 -9.82 -2.32
N ALA A 63 8.66 -11.14 -2.43
CA ALA A 63 7.46 -11.95 -2.17
C ALA A 63 7.04 -11.92 -0.69
N SER A 64 8.00 -12.01 0.24
CA SER A 64 7.71 -11.89 1.67
C SER A 64 7.23 -10.49 2.04
N LEU A 65 7.84 -9.44 1.47
CA LEU A 65 7.39 -8.06 1.62
C LEU A 65 5.97 -7.88 1.06
N TRP A 66 5.66 -8.45 -0.10
CA TRP A 66 4.33 -8.42 -0.70
C TRP A 66 3.28 -9.07 0.22
N ILE A 67 3.55 -10.26 0.74
CA ILE A 67 2.67 -10.93 1.72
C ILE A 67 2.48 -10.07 2.97
N GLY A 68 3.56 -9.49 3.50
CA GLY A 68 3.49 -8.57 4.64
C GLY A 68 2.60 -7.36 4.36
N LEU A 69 2.69 -6.76 3.16
CA LEU A 69 1.81 -5.67 2.76
C LEU A 69 0.34 -6.09 2.63
N VAL A 70 0.06 -7.30 2.13
CA VAL A 70 -1.33 -7.81 2.05
C VAL A 70 -1.95 -7.88 3.44
N PHE A 71 -1.24 -8.44 4.42
CA PHE A 71 -1.70 -8.48 5.81
C PHE A 71 -1.85 -7.08 6.41
N LEU A 72 -0.86 -6.20 6.17
CA LEU A 72 -0.90 -4.82 6.66
C LEU A 72 -2.13 -4.07 6.14
N VAL A 73 -2.42 -4.17 4.84
CA VAL A 73 -3.60 -3.55 4.22
C VAL A 73 -4.89 -4.12 4.83
N GLY A 74 -4.97 -5.44 5.05
CA GLY A 74 -6.15 -6.06 5.70
C GLY A 74 -6.36 -5.60 7.14
N ILE A 75 -5.27 -5.42 7.89
CA ILE A 75 -5.31 -4.88 9.26
C ILE A 75 -5.74 -3.41 9.24
N LEU A 76 -5.12 -2.58 8.39
CA LEU A 76 -5.47 -1.16 8.23
C LEU A 76 -6.93 -0.98 7.81
N ASN A 77 -7.45 -1.86 6.95
CA ASN A 77 -8.87 -1.86 6.56
C ASN A 77 -9.81 -2.01 7.77
N SER A 78 -9.40 -2.75 8.81
CA SER A 78 -10.21 -2.97 10.01
C SER A 78 -10.25 -1.76 10.95
N PHE A 79 -9.32 -0.80 10.81
CA PHE A 79 -9.26 0.43 11.62
C PHE A 79 -9.95 1.63 10.96
N ILE A 80 -10.21 1.56 9.65
CA ILE A 80 -10.88 2.61 8.87
C ILE A 80 -12.39 2.37 8.79
N SER A 81 -12.82 1.10 8.88
CA SER A 81 -14.23 0.70 8.82
C SER A 81 -15.03 1.06 10.08
#